data_AF-A0A4R7ZSS1-F1
#
_entry.id   AF-A0A4R7ZSS1-F1
#
_cell.length_a   1.000
_cell.length_b   1.000
_cell.length_c   1.000
_cell.angle_alpha   90.00
_cell.angle_beta   90.00
_cell.angle_gamma   90.00
#
_symmetry.space_group_name_H-M   'P 1'
#
loop_
_entity.id
_entity.type
_entity.pdbx_description
1 polymer ?
#
loop_
_entity_poly.entity_id
_entity_poly.type
_entity_poly.pdbx_seq_one_letter_code
_entity_poly.pdbx_strand_id
1 'polypeptide(L)'
;MTRDIQERLNLFEADVNVKRVALTKRQITKYGPPPNPAKLTDSRVDKYIDKYGTSSWELDALEPQVIEDIIKQEVNKLVDKSLLKEVEMKENNDKEILLKIENNYDQVKHFIESEQL
;
A
#
# COMPACT_ATOMS: atom_id res chain seq x y z
N MET A 1 6.11 17.59 -7.06
CA MET A 1 5.06 16.78 -6.42
C MET A 1 5.47 16.30 -5.03
N THR A 2 6.43 15.38 -4.85
CA THR A 2 6.81 14.89 -3.49
C THR A 2 7.20 16.01 -2.50
N ARG A 3 8.08 16.94 -2.92
CA ARG A 3 8.47 18.09 -2.10
C ARG A 3 7.27 18.96 -1.72
N ASP A 4 6.41 19.26 -2.69
CA ASP A 4 5.22 20.10 -2.53
C ASP A 4 4.22 19.48 -1.53
N ILE A 5 4.00 18.16 -1.60
CA ILE A 5 3.15 17.44 -0.64
C ILE A 5 3.72 17.54 0.78
N GLN A 6 5.03 17.33 0.95
CA GLN A 6 5.68 17.46 2.26
C GLN A 6 5.60 18.90 2.79
N GLU A 7 5.92 19.90 1.97
CA GLU A 7 5.86 21.32 2.33
C GLU A 7 4.45 21.72 2.79
N ARG A 8 3.41 21.23 2.10
CA ARG A 8 2.02 21.48 2.49
C ARG A 8 1.64 20.78 3.80
N LEU A 9 2.07 19.55 4.04
CA LEU A 9 1.80 18.87 5.31
C LEU A 9 2.50 19.57 6.48
N ASN A 10 3.73 20.05 6.27
CA ASN A 10 4.45 20.85 7.25
C ASN A 10 3.75 22.19 7.53
N LEU A 11 3.16 22.84 6.53
CA LEU A 11 2.40 24.08 6.71
C LEU A 11 1.21 23.89 7.66
N PHE A 12 0.62 22.71 7.68
CA PHE A 12 -0.46 22.34 8.60
C PHE A 12 0.05 21.65 9.88
N GLU A 13 1.35 21.74 10.16
CA GLU A 13 2.01 21.16 11.35
C GLU A 13 1.76 19.65 11.53
N ALA A 14 1.49 18.93 10.44
CA ALA A 14 1.30 17.49 10.49
C ALA A 14 2.64 16.77 10.69
N ASP A 15 2.75 15.93 11.73
CA ASP A 15 3.93 15.09 11.99
C ASP A 15 3.90 13.85 11.09
N VAL A 16 4.22 14.05 9.80
CA VAL A 16 4.19 13.02 8.77
C VAL A 16 5.38 13.13 7.82
N ASN A 17 5.95 11.99 7.46
CA ASN A 17 7.04 11.88 6.48
C ASN A 17 6.53 11.34 5.14
N VAL A 18 6.68 12.13 4.08
CA VAL A 18 6.26 11.78 2.73
C VAL A 18 7.38 11.03 2.00
N LYS A 19 7.24 9.71 1.90
CA LYS A 19 8.16 8.85 1.18
C LYS A 19 7.66 8.56 -0.24
N ARG A 20 8.44 8.91 -1.27
CA ARG A 20 8.18 8.46 -2.65
C ARG A 20 8.56 6.99 -2.81
N VAL A 21 7.58 6.14 -3.09
CA VAL A 21 7.77 4.68 -3.23
C VAL A 21 7.74 4.18 -4.67
N ALA A 22 7.04 4.88 -5.56
CA ALA A 22 6.85 4.49 -6.96
C ALA A 22 7.42 5.53 -7.94
N LEU A 23 7.59 5.11 -9.19
CA LEU A 23 8.08 5.91 -10.30
C LEU A 23 9.38 6.67 -9.96
N THR A 24 10.35 5.94 -9.42
CA THR A 24 11.75 6.39 -9.20
C THR A 24 12.59 6.12 -10.46
N LYS A 25 13.71 6.83 -10.64
CA LYS A 25 14.62 6.59 -11.79
C LYS A 25 15.01 5.12 -11.93
N ARG A 26 15.30 4.43 -10.81
CA ARG A 26 15.62 3.01 -10.80
C ARG A 26 14.46 2.14 -11.30
N GLN A 27 13.22 2.46 -10.90
CA GLN A 27 12.03 1.74 -11.38
C GLN A 27 11.79 2.01 -12.87
N ILE A 28 12.01 3.24 -13.35
CA ILE A 28 11.91 3.58 -14.78
C ILE A 28 12.91 2.73 -15.58
N THR A 29 14.18 2.67 -15.15
CA THR A 29 15.19 1.82 -15.81
C THR A 29 14.83 0.33 -15.76
N LYS A 30 14.25 -0.14 -14.63
CA LYS A 30 13.91 -1.55 -14.43
C LYS A 30 12.71 -2.00 -15.28
N TYR A 31 11.64 -1.21 -15.30
CA TYR A 31 10.37 -1.59 -15.90
C TYR A 31 10.18 -1.05 -17.32
N GLY A 32 11.04 -0.11 -17.76
CA GLY A 32 11.00 0.46 -19.11
C GLY A 32 9.63 1.04 -19.52
N PRO A 33 8.90 1.77 -18.65
CA PRO A 33 7.60 2.31 -19.01
C PRO A 33 7.70 3.29 -20.19
N PRO A 34 6.66 3.42 -21.03
CA PRO A 34 6.69 4.30 -22.19
C PRO A 34 6.90 5.76 -21.75
N PRO A 35 7.83 6.50 -22.40
CA PRO A 35 8.10 7.89 -22.06
C PRO A 35 7.10 8.83 -22.70
N ASN A 36 6.78 9.91 -22.00
CA ASN A 36 6.09 11.09 -22.52
C ASN A 36 7.09 12.23 -22.71
N PRO A 37 6.92 13.10 -23.73
CA PRO A 37 7.70 14.33 -23.82
C PRO A 37 7.47 15.19 -22.58
N ALA A 38 8.53 15.74 -21.99
CA ALA A 38 8.41 16.71 -20.91
C ALA A 38 7.55 17.89 -21.37
N LYS A 39 6.66 18.36 -20.50
CA LYS A 39 5.72 19.43 -20.84
C LYS A 39 6.49 20.75 -21.04
N LEU A 40 6.83 21.05 -22.28
CA LEU A 40 7.64 22.21 -22.69
C LEU A 40 7.03 23.57 -22.31
N THR A 41 5.73 23.61 -22.03
CA THR A 41 5.01 24.83 -21.61
C THR A 41 5.00 25.04 -20.10
N ASP A 42 5.57 24.14 -19.30
CA ASP A 42 5.68 24.33 -17.86
C ASP A 42 6.81 25.32 -17.53
N SER A 43 6.50 26.37 -16.75
CA SER A 43 7.48 27.36 -16.28
C SER A 43 8.71 26.78 -15.55
N ARG A 44 8.64 25.52 -15.11
CA ARG A 44 9.71 24.79 -14.40
C ARG A 44 10.47 23.84 -15.32
N VAL A 45 10.14 23.80 -16.62
CA VAL A 45 10.65 22.81 -17.56
C VAL A 45 12.17 22.88 -17.71
N ASP A 46 12.78 24.07 -17.76
CA ASP A 46 14.22 24.21 -17.94
C ASP A 46 15.01 23.50 -16.83
N LYS A 47 14.65 23.78 -15.57
CA LYS A 47 15.25 23.11 -14.40
C LYS A 47 14.95 21.61 -14.35
N TYR A 48 13.82 21.18 -14.92
CA TYR A 48 13.48 19.77 -15.00
C TYR A 48 14.33 19.06 -16.06
N ILE A 49 14.45 19.64 -17.25
CA ILE A 49 15.24 19.10 -18.37
C ILE A 49 16.70 18.99 -17.97
N ASP A 50 17.26 20.03 -17.35
CA ASP A 50 18.66 20.01 -16.87
C ASP A 50 18.94 18.86 -15.90
N LYS A 51 17.94 18.46 -15.09
CA LYS A 51 18.10 17.49 -14.00
C LYS A 51 17.63 16.06 -14.35
N TYR A 52 16.67 15.94 -15.26
CA TYR A 52 15.94 14.70 -15.52
C TYR A 52 15.84 14.35 -17.01
N GLY A 53 16.16 15.29 -17.92
CA GLY A 53 16.06 15.12 -19.36
C GLY A 53 14.71 15.55 -19.92
N THR A 54 14.55 15.37 -21.23
CA THR A 54 13.36 15.78 -21.99
C THR A 54 12.22 14.76 -21.93
N SER A 55 12.40 13.65 -21.22
CA SER A 55 11.39 12.62 -21.02
C SER A 55 10.78 12.70 -19.63
N SER A 56 9.49 12.44 -19.57
CA SER A 56 8.68 12.34 -18.36
C SER A 56 7.90 11.04 -18.39
N TRP A 57 7.49 10.58 -17.22
CA TRP A 57 6.69 9.36 -17.08
C TRP A 57 5.57 9.65 -16.12
N GLU A 58 4.41 9.06 -16.39
CA GLU A 58 3.27 9.07 -15.50
C GLU A 58 3.24 7.77 -14.67
N LEU A 59 2.54 7.79 -13.55
CA LEU A 59 2.48 6.61 -12.66
C LEU A 59 1.73 5.46 -13.30
N ASP A 60 0.69 5.75 -14.08
CA ASP A 60 -0.11 4.80 -14.85
C ASP A 60 0.65 4.18 -16.03
N ALA A 61 1.85 4.66 -16.34
CA ALA A 61 2.76 4.01 -17.29
C ALA A 61 3.39 2.73 -16.71
N LEU A 62 3.31 2.50 -15.39
CA LEU A 62 3.65 1.22 -14.77
C LEU A 62 2.45 0.27 -14.81
N GLU A 63 2.72 -1.02 -15.02
CA GLU A 63 1.64 -2.01 -14.95
C GLU A 63 0.98 -2.05 -13.56
N PRO A 64 -0.35 -2.26 -13.48
CA PRO A 64 -1.08 -2.31 -12.21
C PRO A 64 -0.47 -3.29 -11.19
N GLN A 65 -0.03 -4.47 -11.64
CA GLN A 65 0.59 -5.47 -10.76
C GLN A 65 1.90 -4.96 -10.15
N VAL A 66 2.69 -4.19 -10.90
CA VAL A 66 3.94 -3.60 -10.41
C VAL A 66 3.65 -2.57 -9.32
N ILE A 67 2.59 -1.77 -9.49
CA ILE A 67 2.16 -0.80 -8.48
C ILE A 67 1.72 -1.53 -7.20
N GLU A 68 0.91 -2.58 -7.34
CA GLU A 68 0.45 -3.40 -6.21
C GLU A 68 1.63 -3.99 -5.44
N ASP A 69 2.61 -4.56 -6.14
CA ASP A 69 3.78 -5.17 -5.52
C ASP A 69 4.64 -4.12 -4.79
N ILE A 70 4.84 -2.94 -5.36
CA ILE A 70 5.56 -1.84 -4.72
C ILE A 70 4.84 -1.43 -3.42
N ILE A 71 3.52 -1.28 -3.46
CA ILE A 71 2.72 -0.90 -2.29
C ILE A 71 2.83 -1.97 -1.21
N LYS A 72 2.58 -3.24 -1.55
CA LYS A 72 2.67 -4.36 -0.60
C LYS A 72 4.05 -4.42 0.05
N GLN A 73 5.12 -4.31 -0.73
CA GLN A 73 6.48 -4.35 -0.22
C GLN A 73 6.79 -3.20 0.74
N GLU A 74 6.35 -1.98 0.44
CA GLU A 74 6.63 -0.82 1.29
C GLU A 74 5.79 -0.80 2.56
N VAL A 75 4.53 -1.22 2.49
CA VAL A 75 3.67 -1.41 3.67
C VAL A 75 4.25 -2.51 4.56
N ASN A 76 4.61 -3.66 4.00
CA ASN A 76 5.16 -4.79 4.77
C ASN A 76 6.48 -4.49 5.50
N LYS A 77 7.21 -3.44 5.11
CA LYS A 77 8.41 -2.97 5.84
C LYS A 77 8.07 -2.22 7.11
N LEU A 78 6.88 -1.64 7.19
CA LEU A 78 6.40 -0.84 8.32
C LEU A 78 5.54 -1.65 9.29
N VAL A 79 5.05 -2.82 8.86
CA VAL A 79 4.23 -3.71 9.67
C VAL A 79 5.06 -4.42 10.72
N ASP A 80 4.60 -4.39 11.98
CA ASP A 80 5.09 -5.29 13.03
C ASP A 80 4.64 -6.72 12.71
N LYS A 81 5.59 -7.54 12.25
CA LYS A 81 5.33 -8.92 11.84
C LYS A 81 4.93 -9.82 13.00
N SER A 82 5.38 -9.52 14.21
CA SER A 82 5.04 -10.31 15.40
C SER A 82 3.59 -10.08 15.77
N LEU A 83 3.18 -8.80 15.84
CA LEU A 83 1.80 -8.43 16.12
C LEU A 83 0.85 -8.92 15.03
N LEU A 84 1.23 -8.77 13.75
CA LEU A 84 0.44 -9.29 12.64
C LEU A 84 0.21 -10.80 12.79
N LYS A 85 1.28 -11.55 13.05
CA LYS A 85 1.21 -13.01 13.18
C LYS A 85 0.34 -13.44 14.36
N GLU A 86 0.39 -12.72 15.48
CA GLU A 86 -0.48 -12.98 16.63
C GLU A 86 -1.96 -12.81 16.26
N VAL A 87 -2.29 -11.72 15.56
CA VAL A 87 -3.66 -11.47 15.07
C VAL A 87 -4.10 -12.55 14.08
N GLU A 88 -3.23 -12.95 13.14
CA GLU A 88 -3.51 -14.03 12.18
C GLU A 88 -3.76 -15.37 12.88
N MET A 89 -2.98 -15.70 13.92
CA MET A 89 -3.20 -16.92 14.71
C MET A 89 -4.56 -16.90 15.41
N LYS A 90 -4.92 -15.76 16.02
CA LYS A 90 -6.22 -15.60 16.66
C LYS A 90 -7.36 -15.74 15.64
N GLU A 91 -7.26 -15.07 14.50
CA GLU A 91 -8.26 -15.14 13.43
C GLU A 91 -8.44 -16.58 12.92
N ASN A 92 -7.34 -17.32 12.73
CA ASN A 92 -7.41 -18.73 12.29
C ASN A 92 -8.07 -19.61 13.35
N ASN A 93 -7.74 -19.44 14.63
CA ASN A 93 -8.40 -20.17 15.71
C ASN A 93 -9.90 -19.87 15.78
N ASP A 94 -10.29 -18.60 15.64
CA ASP A 94 -11.70 -18.20 15.65
C ASP A 94 -12.46 -18.81 14.46
N LYS A 95 -11.85 -18.82 13.26
CA LYS A 95 -12.40 -19.51 12.08
C LYS A 95 -12.57 -21.01 12.32
N GLU A 96 -11.58 -21.67 12.92
CA GLU A 96 -11.67 -23.09 13.26
C GLU A 96 -12.80 -23.37 14.26
N ILE A 97 -13.00 -22.50 15.25
CA ILE A 97 -14.11 -22.60 16.20
C ILE A 97 -15.45 -22.45 15.47
N LEU A 98 -15.59 -21.46 14.59
CA LEU A 98 -16.81 -21.27 13.80
C LEU A 98 -17.13 -22.50 12.94
N LEU A 99 -16.13 -23.09 12.29
CA LEU A 99 -16.29 -24.34 11.54
C LEU A 99 -16.69 -25.51 12.46
N LYS A 100 -16.15 -25.60 13.67
CA LYS A 100 -16.55 -26.63 14.64
C LYS A 100 -17.99 -26.43 15.10
N ILE A 101 -18.41 -25.19 15.33
CA ILE A 101 -19.79 -24.85 15.69
C ILE A 101 -20.73 -25.23 14.55
N GLU A 102 -20.41 -24.83 13.32
CA GLU A 102 -21.19 -25.19 12.12
C GLU A 102 -21.37 -26.70 12.00
N ASN A 103 -20.28 -27.46 12.11
CA ASN A 103 -20.31 -28.92 11.98
C ASN A 103 -21.07 -29.62 13.12
N ASN A 104 -21.27 -28.97 14.27
CA ASN A 104 -21.94 -29.53 15.43
C ASN A 104 -23.16 -28.70 15.86
N TYR A 105 -23.78 -28.01 14.90
CA TYR A 105 -24.79 -26.99 15.18
C TYR A 105 -25.92 -27.47 16.09
N ASP A 106 -26.50 -28.65 15.83
CA ASP A 106 -27.60 -29.18 16.65
C ASP A 106 -27.20 -29.47 18.10
N GLN A 107 -25.97 -29.96 18.32
CA GLN A 107 -25.45 -30.22 19.66
C GLN A 107 -25.18 -28.92 20.41
N VAL A 108 -24.58 -27.93 19.73
CA VAL A 108 -24.34 -26.60 20.30
C VAL A 108 -25.66 -25.91 20.64
N LYS A 109 -26.65 -25.99 19.75
CA LYS A 109 -28.00 -25.45 19.99
C LYS A 109 -28.64 -26.07 21.23
N HIS A 110 -28.64 -27.41 21.32
CA HIS A 110 -29.21 -28.11 22.47
C HIS A 110 -28.49 -27.74 23.78
N PHE A 111 -27.15 -27.63 23.76
CA PHE A 111 -26.37 -27.21 24.91
C PHE A 111 -26.79 -25.80 25.39
N ILE A 112 -26.87 -24.83 24.48
CA ILE A 112 -27.26 -23.44 24.81
C ILE A 112 -28.70 -23.38 25.36
N GLU A 113 -29.64 -24.13 24.77
CA GLU A 113 -31.03 -24.21 25.25
C GLU A 113 -31.12 -24.86 26.64
N SER A 114 -30.16 -25.73 26.99
CA SER A 114 -30.12 -26.42 28.29
C SER A 114 -29.43 -25.64 29.42
N GLU A 115 -28.57 -24.67 29.11
CA GLU A 115 -27.86 -23.83 30.11
C GLU A 115 -28.67 -22.61 30.58
N GLN A 116 -29.85 -22.32 30.00
CA GLN A 116 -30.72 -21.22 30.41
C GLN A 116 -31.64 -21.53 31.64
N LEU A 117 -31.20 -22.37 32.57
CA LEU A 117 -31.92 -22.67 33.83
C LEU A 117 -31.22 -22.10 35.08
#